data_AF-A0A1Q3LQB5-F1
#
_entry.id   AF-A0A1Q3LQB5-F1
#
_cell.length_a   1.000
_cell.length_b   1.000
_cell.length_c   1.000
_cell.angle_alpha   90.00
_cell.angle_beta   90.00
_cell.angle_gamma   90.00
#
_symmetry.space_group_name_H-M   'P 1'
#
loop_
_entity.id
_entity.type
_entity.pdbx_description
1 polymer ?
#
loop_
_entity_poly.entity_id
_entity_poly.type
_entity_poly.pdbx_seq_one_letter_code
_entity_poly.pdbx_strand_id
1 'polypeptide(L)' 'MSTIIVTRLAELRAGDRIISHDGRAYAKPLRVTDELAPIEHGSPVIGVRVENPNPSSGIEWVLYPSQMDGRQMEVERY' A
#
# COMPACT_ATOMS: atom_id res chain seq x y z
N MET A 1 15.04 -6.46 -8.16
CA MET A 1 14.06 -7.20 -7.34
C MET A 1 14.68 -7.57 -6.01
N SER A 2 14.32 -6.80 -4.98
CA SER A 2 14.78 -6.95 -3.60
C SER A 2 13.58 -6.84 -2.66
N THR A 3 13.55 -7.68 -1.63
CA THR A 3 12.61 -7.53 -0.52
C THR A 3 13.19 -6.57 0.51
N ILE A 4 12.45 -5.51 0.82
CA ILE A 4 12.81 -4.52 1.83
C ILE A 4 11.74 -4.48 2.92
N ILE A 5 12.14 -4.00 4.09
CA ILE A 5 11.20 -3.72 5.19
C ILE A 5 11.01 -2.21 5.25
N VAL A 6 9.76 -1.77 5.20
CA VAL A 6 9.38 -0.36 5.42
C VAL A 6 8.41 -0.29 6.60
N THR A 7 8.28 0.89 7.21
CA THR A 7 7.41 1.07 8.39
C THR A 7 6.41 2.22 8.24
N ARG A 8 6.54 3.00 7.17
CA ARG A 8 5.63 4.10 6.83
C ARG A 8 5.16 3.96 5.39
N LEU A 9 3.88 4.24 5.16
CA LEU A 9 3.33 4.28 3.80
C LEU A 9 4.02 5.31 2.90
N ALA A 10 4.59 6.37 3.48
CA ALA A 10 5.37 7.39 2.75
C ALA A 10 6.66 6.83 2.10
N GLU A 11 7.09 5.63 2.48
CA GLU A 11 8.27 4.97 1.90
C GLU A 11 7.92 4.12 0.67
N LEU A 12 6.63 3.85 0.45
CA LEU A 12 6.13 3.07 -0.68
C LEU A 12 6.19 3.88 -1.97
N ARG A 13 6.44 3.18 -3.07
CA ARG A 13 6.55 3.72 -4.42
C ARG A 13 5.56 3.03 -5.34
N ALA A 14 5.14 3.72 -6.39
CA ALA A 14 4.34 3.10 -7.44
C ALA A 14 5.07 1.86 -8.01
N GLY A 15 4.36 0.73 -8.09
CA GLY A 15 4.89 -0.56 -8.54
C GLY A 15 5.42 -1.47 -7.44
N ASP A 16 5.60 -0.99 -6.22
CA ASP A 16 5.94 -1.83 -5.06
C ASP A 16 4.87 -2.90 -4.81
N ARG A 17 5.28 -4.04 -4.27
CA ARG A 17 4.37 -5.13 -3.90
C ARG A 17 4.47 -5.43 -2.42
N ILE A 18 3.43 -5.10 -1.67
CA ILE A 18 3.35 -5.36 -0.23
C ILE A 18 2.99 -6.85 -0.04
N ILE A 19 3.93 -7.61 0.52
CA ILE A 19 3.80 -9.05 0.75
C ILE A 19 3.12 -9.32 2.07
N SER A 20 3.51 -8.60 3.11
CA SER A 20 3.01 -8.78 4.47
C SER A 20 2.94 -7.45 5.23
N HIS A 21 2.10 -7.42 6.25
CA HIS A 21 1.99 -6.32 7.21
C HIS A 21 1.92 -6.91 8.62
N ASP A 22 2.80 -6.46 9.51
CA ASP A 22 2.88 -6.90 10.90
C ASP A 22 3.00 -8.43 11.06
N GLY A 23 3.82 -9.05 10.19
CA GLY A 23 4.02 -10.49 10.15
C GLY A 23 2.87 -11.28 9.53
N ARG A 24 1.79 -10.62 9.08
CA ARG A 24 0.68 -11.27 8.38
C ARG A 24 0.82 -11.11 6.87
N ALA A 25 1.04 -12.23 6.18
CA ALA A 25 1.10 -12.26 4.73
C ALA A 25 -0.29 -12.01 4.10
N TYR A 26 -0.32 -11.22 3.03
CA TYR A 26 -1.49 -11.10 2.16
C TYR A 26 -1.60 -12.34 1.27
N ALA A 27 -2.82 -12.82 1.03
CA ALA A 27 -3.05 -13.95 0.12
C ALA A 27 -2.59 -13.66 -1.33
N LYS A 28 -2.73 -12.40 -1.75
CA LYS A 28 -2.15 -11.86 -2.98
C LYS A 28 -1.42 -10.57 -2.59
N PRO A 29 -0.14 -10.39 -2.96
CA PRO A 29 0.58 -9.15 -2.69
C PRO A 29 -0.17 -7.94 -3.23
N LEU A 30 -0.26 -6.88 -2.42
CA LEU A 30 -0.93 -5.64 -2.81
C LEU A 30 0.05 -4.79 -3.61
N ARG A 31 -0.27 -4.54 -4.89
CA ARG A 31 0.57 -3.72 -5.76
C ARG A 31 0.20 -2.26 -5.59
N VAL A 32 1.17 -1.41 -5.26
CA VAL A 32 0.96 0.04 -5.17
C VAL A 32 0.75 0.62 -6.56
N THR A 33 -0.36 1.33 -6.77
CA THR A 33 -0.66 2.06 -8.02
C THR A 33 -0.26 3.52 -7.88
N ASP A 34 -0.60 4.14 -6.75
CA ASP A 34 -0.29 5.54 -6.46
C ASP A 34 0.30 5.66 -5.06
N GLU A 35 1.34 6.49 -4.96
CA GLU A 35 2.05 6.80 -3.72
C GLU A 35 1.17 7.59 -2.75
N LEU A 36 1.69 7.84 -1.54
CA LEU A 36 0.95 8.53 -0.50
C LEU A 36 0.55 9.94 -0.95
N ALA A 37 -0.74 10.13 -1.17
CA ALA A 37 -1.31 11.39 -1.65
C ALA A 37 -2.72 11.59 -1.07
N PRO A 38 -3.31 12.79 -1.16
CA PRO A 38 -4.72 13.00 -0.91
C PRO A 38 -5.58 12.00 -1.71
N ILE A 39 -6.53 11.35 -1.06
CA ILE A 39 -7.38 10.34 -1.73
C ILE A 39 -8.26 10.97 -2.82
N GLU A 40 -8.56 12.26 -2.68
CA GLU A 40 -9.27 13.10 -3.63
C GLU A 40 -8.65 14.51 -3.61
N HIS A 41 -8.84 15.27 -4.68
CA HIS A 41 -8.34 16.64 -4.77
C HIS A 41 -8.94 17.51 -3.65
N GLY A 42 -8.09 18.11 -2.83
CA GLY A 42 -8.50 18.95 -1.69
C GLY A 42 -8.88 18.16 -0.42
N SER A 43 -8.81 16.83 -0.43
CA SER A 43 -9.08 16.02 0.76
C SER A 43 -7.93 16.14 1.77
N PRO A 44 -8.23 16.33 3.08
CA PRO A 44 -7.22 16.24 4.12
C PRO A 44 -6.79 14.79 4.41
N VAL A 45 -7.52 13.81 3.86
CA VAL A 45 -7.25 12.38 4.06
C VAL A 45 -6.24 11.93 3.02
N ILE A 46 -5.12 11.40 3.49
CA ILE A 46 -4.06 10.84 2.66
C ILE A 46 -4.06 9.31 2.73
N GLY A 47 -3.69 8.67 1.62
CA GLY A 47 -3.57 7.22 1.54
C GLY A 47 -2.74 6.77 0.34
N VAL A 48 -2.34 5.50 0.37
CA VAL A 48 -1.66 4.82 -0.75
C VAL A 48 -2.69 3.98 -1.48
N ARG A 49 -2.79 4.14 -2.80
CA ARG A 49 -3.72 3.35 -3.63
C ARG A 49 -3.03 2.06 -4.05
N VAL A 50 -3.78 0.96 -3.98
CA VAL A 50 -3.30 -0.35 -4.42
C VAL A 50 -4.24 -0.95 -5.45
N GLU A 51 -3.70 -1.84 -6.28
CA GLU A 51 -4.45 -2.58 -7.28
C GLU A 51 -5.58 -3.36 -6.58
N ASN A 52 -6.80 -3.21 -7.09
CA ASN A 52 -7.95 -3.88 -6.52
C ASN A 52 -7.78 -5.40 -6.64
N PRO A 53 -7.78 -6.16 -5.53
CA PRO A 53 -7.70 -7.61 -5.58
C PRO A 53 -8.90 -8.25 -6.30
N ASN A 54 -10.02 -7.55 -6.42
CA ASN A 54 -11.20 -7.93 -7.20
C ASN A 54 -11.48 -6.92 -8.33
N PRO A 55 -11.04 -7.19 -9.58
CA PRO A 55 -11.23 -6.28 -10.72
C PRO A 55 -12.69 -5.99 -11.08
N SER A 56 -13.63 -6.85 -10.66
CA SER A 56 -15.06 -6.64 -10.89
C SER A 56 -15.70 -5.65 -9.91
N SER A 57 -14.97 -5.26 -8.86
CA SER A 57 -15.40 -4.27 -7.89
C SER A 57 -14.93 -2.88 -8.33
N GLY A 58 -15.87 -1.92 -8.40
CA GLY A 58 -15.55 -0.49 -8.61
C GLY A 58 -15.01 0.21 -7.37
N ILE A 59 -14.79 -0.50 -6.26
CA ILE A 59 -14.32 0.07 -5.00
C ILE A 59 -12.81 0.19 -5.04
N GLU A 60 -12.31 1.41 -4.89
CA GLU A 60 -10.88 1.66 -4.78
C GLU A 60 -10.33 1.12 -3.46
N TRP A 61 -9.14 0.54 -3.52
CA TRP A 61 -8.45 0.04 -2.34
C TRP A 61 -7.37 1.05 -1.92
N VAL A 62 -7.54 1.60 -0.73
CA VAL A 62 -6.66 2.62 -0.16
C VAL A 62 -6.16 2.16 1.20
N LEU A 63 -4.85 2.24 1.39
CA LEU A 63 -4.17 2.00 2.65
C LEU A 63 -3.94 3.33 3.37
N TYR A 64 -4.34 3.41 4.64
CA TYR A 64 -4.24 4.64 5.43
C TYR A 64 -3.09 4.59 6.43
N PRO A 65 -2.34 5.70 6.62
CA PRO A 65 -1.24 5.75 7.60
C PRO A 65 -1.68 5.34 9.01
N SER A 66 -2.88 5.76 9.44
CA SER A 66 -3.44 5.42 10.75
C SER A 66 -3.64 3.92 11.01
N GLN A 67 -3.67 3.10 9.96
CA GLN A 67 -3.84 1.65 10.03
C GLN A 67 -2.53 0.89 9.84
N MET A 68 -1.61 1.48 9.06
CA MET A 68 -0.44 0.80 8.53
C MET A 68 0.86 1.21 9.22
N ASP A 69 1.02 2.50 9.49
CA ASP A 69 2.29 3.06 9.95
C ASP A 69 2.68 2.54 11.33
N GLY A 70 3.99 2.43 11.56
CA GLY A 70 4.56 1.94 12.82
C GLY A 70 4.61 0.41 12.93
N ARG A 71 4.13 -0.31 11.90
CA ARG A 71 4.26 -1.77 11.77
C ARG A 71 5.12 -2.11 10.56
N GLN A 72 5.80 -3.24 10.63
CA GLN A 72 6.66 -3.69 9.55
C GLN A 72 5.83 -4.10 8.33
N MET A 73 6.23 -3.64 7.16
CA MET A 73 5.71 -4.07 5.87
C MET A 73 6.86 -4.67 5.07
N GLU A 74 6.71 -5.93 4.64
CA GLU A 74 7.64 -6.53 3.69
C GLU A 74 7.19 -6.17 2.28
N VAL A 75 8.11 -5.62 1.49
CA VAL A 75 7.82 -5.06 0.17
C VAL A 75 8.80 -5.58 -0.86
N GLU A 76 8.31 -6.13 -1.97
CA GLU A 76 9.14 -6.36 -3.16
C GLU A 76 9.24 -5.08 -3.98
N ARG A 77 10.47 -4.67 -4.27
CA ARG A 77 10.79 -3.53 -5.14
C ARG A 77 11.74 -3.97 -6.26
N TYR A 78 11.49 -3.52 -7.49
CA TYR A 78 12.28 -3.88 -8.66
C TYR A 78 13.53 -3.03 -8.81
#